data_AF-A0A4Y2SEZ7-F1
#
_entry.id   AF-A0A4Y2SEZ7-F1
#
_cell.length_a   1.000
_cell.length_b   1.000
_cell.length_c   1.000
_cell.angle_alpha   90.00
_cell.angle_beta   90.00
_cell.angle_gamma   90.00
#
_symmetry.space_group_name_H-M   'P 1'
#
loop_
_entity.id
_entity.type
_entity.pdbx_description
1 polymer ?
#
loop_
_entity_poly.entity_id
_entity_poly.type
_entity_poly.pdbx_seq_one_letter_code
_entity_poly.pdbx_strand_id
1 'polypeptide(L)'
;MDGPNVNKKLLKDLQAQIKEQPTDPEILNIGSCGLHAINVAFKAGAVVTQWKILEFHRALYYLFNKSPARRALYSFYSGSSLFPKKFCAIRWLENSDVANRALDMLPHLKSYVEAVEKNKEAPCSNSYNLIKEAIKDKLLPAKLTFFRSVACEFEGFLREYQTDAPLIPFLFSDLSVLLQGLMERFVGKDVLMKNSIMEIDLNDIKSLCTDKQMDLGISTLSCIRKSQVPEKDATAFRKECRQFLLNCVQKMRECSPLIYSLTKAVSCFDPSIALKEKNFSRRLVSLLLILTEKNWVDGIVADRAKRQLIDVCSRPHIIHSLQQYKRQYESIDKFWFNLLTTEGACNDAIKVLKIVMVLSHGNASVERGFSINSDCLWENMKEDSLIARRRVFDYIASVGGLSNVEISKKIIHYVHNARARYSEANEARRKEQQHKATLLKRKKETTLQLKDLEAKKVKIQQQAQRQKDVIDEEISALKILQNNLT
;
A
#
# COMPACT_ATOMS: atom_id res chain seq x y z
N MET A 1 -2.19 8.43 -6.42
CA MET A 1 -1.82 7.00 -6.56
C MET A 1 -3.09 6.25 -6.84
N ASP A 2 -3.17 5.63 -8.01
CA ASP A 2 -4.32 4.83 -8.43
C ASP A 2 -4.53 3.64 -7.49
N GLY A 3 -5.78 3.23 -7.34
CA GLY A 3 -6.19 2.26 -6.32
C GLY A 3 -5.51 0.88 -6.41
N PRO A 4 -5.72 0.00 -5.42
CA PRO A 4 -5.04 -1.28 -5.27
C PRO A 4 -5.13 -2.23 -6.48
N ASN A 5 -6.10 -2.04 -7.38
CA ASN A 5 -6.27 -2.86 -8.58
C ASN A 5 -5.24 -2.54 -9.68
N VAL A 6 -4.78 -1.29 -9.79
CA VAL A 6 -3.75 -0.89 -10.78
C VAL A 6 -2.40 -1.52 -10.43
N ASN A 7 -2.09 -1.64 -9.13
CA ASN A 7 -0.85 -2.28 -8.67
C ASN A 7 -0.79 -3.79 -8.93
N LYS A 8 -1.93 -4.49 -8.90
CA LYS A 8 -1.95 -5.96 -9.11
C LYS A 8 -1.72 -6.35 -10.56
N LYS A 9 -2.20 -5.56 -11.52
CA LYS A 9 -1.95 -5.80 -12.95
C LYS A 9 -0.47 -5.56 -13.28
N LEU A 10 0.09 -4.44 -12.82
CA LEU A 10 1.51 -4.14 -13.01
C LEU A 10 2.41 -5.27 -12.51
N LEU A 11 2.12 -5.83 -11.32
CA LEU A 11 2.88 -6.96 -10.79
C LEU A 11 2.83 -8.19 -11.70
N LYS A 12 1.65 -8.51 -12.28
CA LYS A 12 1.49 -9.62 -13.21
C LYS A 12 2.23 -9.38 -14.52
N ASP A 13 2.11 -8.18 -15.07
CA ASP A 13 2.77 -7.80 -16.31
C ASP A 13 4.30 -7.82 -16.14
N LEU A 14 4.80 -7.32 -15.00
CA LEU A 14 6.21 -7.38 -14.64
C LEU A 14 6.69 -8.82 -14.45
N GLN A 15 5.92 -9.67 -13.79
CA GLN A 15 6.25 -11.09 -13.63
C GLN A 15 6.36 -11.80 -14.99
N ALA A 16 5.45 -11.51 -15.91
CA ALA A 16 5.47 -12.08 -17.25
C ALA A 16 6.69 -11.64 -18.07
N GLN A 17 7.20 -10.43 -17.82
CA GLN A 17 8.43 -9.93 -18.45
C GLN A 17 9.70 -10.51 -17.81
N ILE A 18 9.70 -10.74 -16.50
CA ILE A 18 10.88 -11.28 -15.78
C ILE A 18 11.05 -12.78 -16.03
N LYS A 19 9.94 -13.53 -16.18
CA LYS A 19 9.97 -14.98 -16.35
C LYS A 19 10.09 -15.36 -17.82
N GLU A 20 11.29 -15.24 -18.39
CA GLU A 20 11.58 -15.64 -19.77
C GLU A 20 11.81 -17.17 -19.87
N GLN A 21 12.41 -17.76 -18.83
CA GLN A 21 12.72 -19.19 -18.73
C GLN A 21 12.09 -19.85 -17.49
N PRO A 22 11.87 -21.18 -17.50
CA PRO A 22 11.33 -21.90 -16.34
C PRO A 22 12.18 -21.80 -15.07
N THR A 23 13.49 -21.58 -15.23
CA THR A 23 14.47 -21.44 -14.15
C THR A 23 14.56 -20.03 -13.58
N ASP A 24 13.89 -19.04 -14.21
CA ASP A 24 13.96 -17.67 -13.75
C ASP A 24 13.22 -17.48 -12.41
N PRO A 25 13.71 -16.57 -11.54
CA PRO A 25 13.04 -16.27 -10.29
C PRO A 25 11.61 -15.75 -10.46
N GLU A 26 10.68 -16.31 -9.69
CA GLU A 26 9.33 -15.78 -9.56
C GLU A 26 9.26 -14.74 -8.46
N ILE A 27 8.65 -13.58 -8.69
CA ILE A 27 8.52 -12.50 -7.72
C ILE A 27 7.87 -13.02 -6.43
N LEU A 28 8.56 -12.80 -5.32
CA LEU A 28 8.08 -13.11 -3.99
C LEU A 28 6.93 -12.18 -3.61
N ASN A 29 5.73 -12.73 -3.51
CA ASN A 29 4.52 -11.97 -3.26
C ASN A 29 4.05 -12.11 -1.80
N ILE A 30 4.04 -11.00 -1.08
CA ILE A 30 3.48 -10.86 0.28
C ILE A 30 2.25 -9.95 0.31
N GLY A 31 1.67 -9.68 -0.87
CA GLY A 31 0.51 -8.83 -1.06
C GLY A 31 0.85 -7.37 -1.31
N SER A 32 -0.19 -6.54 -1.28
CA SER A 32 -0.04 -5.09 -1.30
C SER A 32 0.40 -4.57 0.07
N CYS A 33 0.86 -3.32 0.11
CA CYS A 33 1.23 -2.59 1.32
C CYS A 33 0.26 -2.85 2.50
N GLY A 34 0.80 -3.34 3.63
CA GLY A 34 0.03 -3.63 4.84
C GLY A 34 -0.75 -2.43 5.35
N LEU A 35 -0.14 -1.23 5.34
CA LEU A 35 -0.80 0.02 5.71
C LEU A 35 -2.08 0.29 4.89
N HIS A 36 -2.04 0.01 3.58
CA HIS A 36 -3.19 0.21 2.71
C HIS A 36 -4.30 -0.79 3.02
N ALA A 37 -3.96 -2.06 3.25
CA ALA A 37 -4.93 -3.08 3.63
C ALA A 37 -5.65 -2.73 4.94
N ILE A 38 -4.90 -2.26 5.93
CA ILE A 38 -5.42 -1.83 7.23
C ILE A 38 -6.33 -0.59 7.12
N ASN A 39 -5.93 0.41 6.31
CA ASN A 39 -6.80 1.56 6.02
C ASN A 39 -8.09 1.16 5.29
N VAL A 40 -8.00 0.25 4.32
CA VAL A 40 -9.16 -0.27 3.58
C VAL A 40 -10.11 -1.01 4.52
N ALA A 41 -9.58 -1.79 5.47
CA ALA A 41 -10.38 -2.50 6.46
C ALA A 41 -11.14 -1.57 7.38
N PHE A 42 -10.46 -0.57 7.97
CA PHE A 42 -11.12 0.41 8.83
C PHE A 42 -12.21 1.20 8.08
N LYS A 43 -11.95 1.58 6.82
CA LYS A 43 -12.93 2.24 5.96
C LYS A 43 -14.15 1.35 5.70
N ALA A 44 -13.96 0.06 5.47
CA ALA A 44 -15.06 -0.88 5.27
C ALA A 44 -15.98 -0.92 6.50
N GLY A 45 -15.41 -0.98 7.71
CA GLY A 45 -16.16 -0.87 8.96
C GLY A 45 -16.88 0.47 9.13
N ALA A 46 -16.25 1.59 8.78
CA ALA A 46 -16.89 2.89 8.89
C ALA A 46 -18.09 3.07 7.95
N VAL A 47 -17.97 2.61 6.70
CA VAL A 47 -19.00 2.79 5.66
C VAL A 47 -20.24 1.92 5.92
N VAL A 48 -20.08 0.72 6.49
CA VAL A 48 -21.22 -0.21 6.69
C VAL A 48 -22.27 0.32 7.68
N THR A 49 -21.86 1.15 8.64
CA THR A 49 -22.74 1.64 9.72
C THR A 49 -23.67 2.78 9.31
N GLN A 50 -23.50 3.36 8.12
CA GLN A 50 -24.28 4.52 7.62
C GLN A 50 -24.31 5.73 8.58
N TRP A 51 -23.45 5.78 9.61
CA TRP A 51 -23.40 6.87 10.59
C TRP A 51 -22.95 8.22 10.00
N LYS A 52 -22.43 8.22 8.77
CA LYS A 52 -21.90 9.40 8.07
C LYS A 52 -20.80 10.15 8.83
N ILE A 53 -20.00 9.44 9.65
CA ILE A 53 -18.92 10.03 10.45
C ILE A 53 -17.82 10.63 9.56
N LEU A 54 -17.54 10.01 8.42
CA LEU A 54 -16.54 10.49 7.46
C LEU A 54 -16.97 11.82 6.83
N GLU A 55 -18.24 11.91 6.44
CA GLU A 55 -18.87 13.11 5.91
C GLU A 55 -18.91 14.20 6.98
N PHE A 56 -19.27 13.86 8.22
CA PHE A 56 -19.29 14.77 9.35
C PHE A 56 -17.91 15.39 9.60
N HIS A 57 -16.86 14.58 9.70
CA HIS A 57 -15.50 15.10 9.90
C HIS A 57 -15.01 15.99 8.77
N ARG A 58 -15.32 15.63 7.51
CA ARG A 58 -15.00 16.47 6.35
C ARG A 58 -15.78 17.79 6.38
N ALA A 59 -17.08 17.72 6.62
CA ALA A 59 -17.95 18.90 6.71
C ALA A 59 -17.48 19.84 7.80
N LEU A 60 -17.14 19.30 8.97
CA LEU A 60 -16.63 20.07 10.10
C LEU A 60 -15.38 20.87 9.73
N TYR A 61 -14.39 20.22 9.11
CA TYR A 61 -13.19 20.91 8.63
C TYR A 61 -13.52 22.00 7.59
N TYR A 62 -14.27 21.66 6.55
CA TYR A 62 -14.55 22.60 5.45
C TYR A 62 -15.49 23.75 5.82
N LEU A 63 -16.29 23.63 6.88
CA LEU A 63 -17.10 24.73 7.36
C LEU A 63 -16.21 25.92 7.75
N PHE A 64 -15.08 25.66 8.44
CA PHE A 64 -14.21 26.68 9.01
C PHE A 64 -12.90 26.90 8.22
N ASN A 65 -12.50 25.95 7.39
CA ASN A 65 -11.29 26.04 6.59
C ASN A 65 -11.31 27.27 5.66
N LYS A 66 -10.28 28.10 5.74
CA LYS A 66 -10.12 29.34 4.95
C LYS A 66 -11.33 30.30 5.05
N SER A 67 -12.09 30.29 6.14
CA SER A 67 -13.20 31.22 6.35
C SER A 67 -13.05 32.01 7.66
N PRO A 68 -12.37 33.17 7.64
CA PRO A 68 -12.19 34.01 8.83
C PRO A 68 -13.50 34.44 9.46
N ALA A 69 -14.50 34.83 8.66
CA ALA A 69 -15.81 35.26 9.14
C ALA A 69 -16.54 34.17 9.95
N ARG A 70 -16.59 32.94 9.43
CA ARG A 70 -17.22 31.81 10.16
C ARG A 70 -16.47 31.44 11.42
N ARG A 71 -15.14 31.54 11.41
CA ARG A 71 -14.32 31.30 12.61
C ARG A 71 -14.57 32.37 13.68
N ALA A 72 -14.68 33.63 13.27
CA ALA A 72 -15.02 34.72 14.18
C ALA A 72 -16.42 34.53 14.80
N LEU A 73 -17.43 34.23 13.99
CA LEU A 73 -18.79 33.94 14.49
C LEU A 73 -18.83 32.71 15.40
N TYR A 74 -18.11 31.65 15.05
CA TYR A 74 -17.98 30.47 15.91
C TYR A 74 -17.40 30.84 17.27
N SER A 75 -16.28 31.56 17.32
CA SER A 75 -15.67 31.95 18.58
C SER A 75 -16.53 32.91 19.38
N PHE A 76 -17.22 33.84 18.71
CA PHE A 76 -18.15 34.76 19.35
C PHE A 76 -19.32 34.04 20.01
N TYR A 77 -20.03 33.16 19.27
CA TYR A 77 -21.23 32.51 19.78
C TYR A 77 -20.97 31.32 20.69
N SER A 78 -19.90 30.57 20.46
CA SER A 78 -19.61 29.37 21.25
C SER A 78 -18.64 29.60 22.41
N GLY A 79 -17.99 30.76 22.46
CA GLY A 79 -16.91 31.08 23.41
C GLY A 79 -15.63 30.26 23.19
N SER A 80 -15.52 29.49 22.11
CA SER A 80 -14.41 28.57 21.86
C SER A 80 -13.51 29.01 20.73
N SER A 81 -12.20 28.86 20.93
CA SER A 81 -11.17 28.99 19.90
C SER A 81 -10.70 27.63 19.36
N LEU A 82 -11.40 26.55 19.72
CA LEU A 82 -11.08 25.20 19.29
C LEU A 82 -11.60 24.94 17.87
N PHE A 83 -10.69 24.77 16.91
CA PHE A 83 -11.03 24.55 15.50
C PHE A 83 -10.80 23.09 15.07
N PRO A 84 -11.46 22.61 14.00
CA PRO A 84 -11.35 21.21 13.61
C PRO A 84 -10.00 20.85 12.99
N LYS A 85 -9.60 19.59 13.15
CA LYS A 85 -8.47 19.00 12.43
C LYS A 85 -8.91 18.49 11.05
N LYS A 86 -7.98 18.42 10.09
CA LYS A 86 -8.27 17.93 8.74
C LYS A 86 -8.45 16.42 8.75
N PHE A 87 -9.61 15.95 8.32
CA PHE A 87 -9.87 14.53 8.13
C PHE A 87 -9.19 13.98 6.88
N CYS A 88 -8.45 12.88 7.00
CA CYS A 88 -7.83 12.21 5.85
C CYS A 88 -8.58 10.93 5.49
N ALA A 89 -9.21 10.91 4.31
CA ALA A 89 -10.01 9.77 3.85
C ALA A 89 -9.19 8.64 3.18
N ILE A 90 -7.88 8.85 2.98
CA ILE A 90 -7.00 7.93 2.24
C ILE A 90 -5.92 7.36 3.16
N ARG A 91 -5.26 8.20 3.95
CA ARG A 91 -4.18 7.84 4.88
C ARG A 91 -4.64 8.18 6.30
N TRP A 92 -5.21 7.19 6.99
CA TRP A 92 -5.98 7.42 8.23
C TRP A 92 -5.09 7.47 9.47
N LEU A 93 -3.80 7.69 9.27
CA LEU A 93 -2.90 8.10 10.33
C LEU A 93 -3.47 9.41 10.90
N GLU A 94 -3.77 9.44 12.20
CA GLU A 94 -4.27 10.61 12.95
C GLU A 94 -5.78 10.88 12.90
N ASN A 95 -6.61 9.95 12.37
CA ASN A 95 -8.05 10.15 12.41
C ASN A 95 -8.66 9.96 13.83
N SER A 96 -7.97 9.30 14.75
CA SER A 96 -8.38 9.26 16.17
C SER A 96 -8.35 10.66 16.79
N ASP A 97 -7.32 11.45 16.47
CA ASP A 97 -7.14 12.84 16.88
C ASP A 97 -8.21 13.76 16.29
N VAL A 98 -8.62 13.51 15.04
CA VAL A 98 -9.72 14.23 14.39
C VAL A 98 -11.05 13.91 15.09
N ALA A 99 -11.28 12.65 15.44
CA ALA A 99 -12.45 12.23 16.20
C ALA A 99 -12.47 12.82 17.61
N ASN A 100 -11.32 12.86 18.28
CA ASN A 100 -11.18 13.51 19.59
C ASN A 100 -11.49 15.01 19.50
N ARG A 101 -10.90 15.71 18.52
CA ARG A 101 -11.17 17.13 18.30
C ARG A 101 -12.65 17.39 18.05
N ALA A 102 -13.31 16.53 17.27
CA ALA A 102 -14.73 16.68 17.00
C ALA A 102 -15.59 16.50 18.25
N LEU A 103 -15.25 15.53 19.12
CA LEU A 103 -15.90 15.31 20.42
C LEU A 103 -15.81 16.56 21.30
N ASP A 104 -14.62 17.14 21.44
CA ASP A 104 -14.37 18.35 22.23
C ASP A 104 -15.17 19.55 21.70
N MET A 105 -15.38 19.60 20.39
CA MET A 105 -16.13 20.69 19.73
C MET A 105 -17.66 20.54 19.84
N LEU A 106 -18.22 19.36 20.15
CA LEU A 106 -19.67 19.13 20.08
C LEU A 106 -20.52 20.12 20.89
N PRO A 107 -20.20 20.44 22.17
CA PRO A 107 -20.99 21.41 22.93
C PRO A 107 -20.98 22.80 22.29
N HIS A 108 -19.79 23.23 21.84
CA HIS A 108 -19.58 24.52 21.18
C HIS A 108 -20.30 24.62 19.83
N LEU A 109 -20.34 23.52 19.07
CA LEU A 109 -21.06 23.45 17.80
C LEU A 109 -22.57 23.61 18.00
N LYS A 110 -23.14 23.05 19.08
CA LYS A 110 -24.55 23.24 19.41
C LYS A 110 -24.87 24.70 19.69
N SER A 111 -24.08 25.36 20.56
CA SER A 111 -24.25 26.79 20.85
C SER A 111 -24.08 27.67 19.61
N TYR A 112 -23.11 27.35 18.76
CA TYR A 112 -22.90 28.06 17.50
C TYR A 112 -24.11 27.93 16.57
N VAL A 113 -24.59 26.70 16.33
CA VAL A 113 -25.74 26.46 15.43
C VAL A 113 -27.00 27.13 15.96
N GLU A 114 -27.29 27.01 17.26
CA GLU A 114 -28.46 27.68 17.88
C GLU A 114 -28.41 29.20 17.70
N ALA A 115 -27.25 29.82 17.92
CA ALA A 115 -27.10 31.26 17.82
C ALA A 115 -27.19 31.79 16.38
N VAL A 116 -26.51 31.15 15.42
CA VAL A 116 -26.56 31.62 14.03
C VAL A 116 -27.94 31.42 13.39
N GLU A 117 -28.69 30.40 13.80
CA GLU A 117 -30.09 30.23 13.36
C GLU A 117 -30.99 31.33 13.95
N LYS A 118 -30.86 31.59 15.26
CA LYS A 118 -31.62 32.64 15.96
C LYS A 118 -31.37 34.02 15.35
N ASN A 119 -30.11 34.33 15.03
CA ASN A 119 -29.71 35.63 14.50
C ASN A 119 -29.78 35.72 12.97
N LYS A 120 -30.27 34.68 12.28
CA LYS A 120 -30.35 34.60 10.80
C LYS A 120 -29.01 34.79 10.09
N GLU A 121 -27.93 34.31 10.71
CA GLU A 121 -26.54 34.32 10.20
C GLU A 121 -26.06 32.92 9.77
N ALA A 122 -26.98 31.97 9.68
CA ALA A 122 -26.68 30.58 9.31
C ALA A 122 -26.01 30.49 7.93
N PRO A 123 -24.83 29.84 7.80
CA PRO A 123 -24.18 29.66 6.51
C PRO A 123 -25.00 28.76 5.56
N CYS A 124 -25.23 29.19 4.32
CA CYS A 124 -25.96 28.40 3.31
C CYS A 124 -25.18 27.18 2.74
N SER A 125 -24.07 26.78 3.35
CA SER A 125 -23.19 25.74 2.81
C SER A 125 -23.67 24.32 3.15
N ASN A 126 -23.44 23.36 2.26
CA ASN A 126 -23.74 21.94 2.52
C ASN A 126 -23.02 21.42 3.79
N SER A 127 -21.79 21.88 4.06
CA SER A 127 -21.05 21.53 5.28
C SER A 127 -21.79 21.94 6.54
N TYR A 128 -22.38 23.14 6.55
CA TYR A 128 -23.18 23.61 7.67
C TYR A 128 -24.43 22.75 7.87
N ASN A 129 -25.17 22.47 6.80
CA ASN A 129 -26.39 21.65 6.87
C ASN A 129 -26.09 20.24 7.40
N LEU A 130 -24.99 19.61 6.94
CA LEU A 130 -24.57 18.31 7.44
C LEU A 130 -24.26 18.33 8.95
N ILE A 131 -23.58 19.37 9.44
CA ILE A 131 -23.28 19.53 10.87
C ILE A 131 -24.56 19.77 11.67
N LYS A 132 -25.43 20.67 11.20
CA LYS A 132 -26.72 20.99 11.82
C LYS A 132 -27.60 19.75 11.99
N GLU A 133 -27.66 18.88 10.98
CA GLU A 133 -28.39 17.62 11.09
C GLU A 133 -27.68 16.62 12.00
N ALA A 134 -26.35 16.48 11.90
CA ALA A 134 -25.60 15.52 12.70
C ALA A 134 -25.72 15.80 14.21
N ILE A 135 -25.66 17.06 14.65
CA ILE A 135 -25.69 17.39 16.09
C ILE A 135 -27.06 17.12 16.77
N LYS A 136 -28.12 16.88 15.98
CA LYS A 136 -29.43 16.45 16.50
C LYS A 136 -29.43 14.98 16.93
N ASP A 137 -28.51 14.17 16.40
CA ASP A 137 -28.38 12.77 16.78
C ASP A 137 -27.80 12.64 18.20
N LYS A 138 -28.64 12.17 19.14
CA LYS A 138 -28.26 11.96 20.53
C LYS A 138 -27.15 10.92 20.71
N LEU A 139 -26.97 10.01 19.75
CA LEU A 139 -25.92 8.98 19.75
C LEU A 139 -24.66 9.42 19.02
N LEU A 140 -24.60 10.60 18.40
CA LEU A 140 -23.39 11.11 17.75
C LEU A 140 -22.14 11.05 18.64
N PRO A 141 -22.18 11.47 19.94
CA PRO A 141 -21.04 11.32 20.83
C PRO A 141 -20.59 9.85 20.98
N ALA A 142 -21.53 8.91 21.10
CA ALA A 142 -21.22 7.48 21.23
C ALA A 142 -20.61 6.91 19.94
N LYS A 143 -21.15 7.31 18.77
CA LYS A 143 -20.61 6.94 17.45
C LYS A 143 -19.17 7.44 17.28
N LEU A 144 -18.90 8.69 17.65
CA LEU A 144 -17.57 9.28 17.58
C LEU A 144 -16.58 8.63 18.56
N THR A 145 -16.99 8.33 19.80
CA THR A 145 -16.11 7.66 20.77
C THR A 145 -15.79 6.22 20.35
N PHE A 146 -16.76 5.50 19.78
CA PHE A 146 -16.53 4.16 19.26
C PHE A 146 -15.60 4.19 18.05
N PHE A 147 -15.89 5.06 17.09
CA PHE A 147 -15.02 5.29 15.92
C PHE A 147 -13.58 5.62 16.36
N ARG A 148 -13.41 6.52 17.32
CA ARG A 148 -12.10 6.88 17.89
C ARG A 148 -11.42 5.66 18.53
N SER A 149 -12.15 4.89 19.33
CA SER A 149 -11.60 3.69 19.99
C SER A 149 -11.02 2.72 18.97
N VAL A 150 -11.76 2.39 17.91
CA VAL A 150 -11.27 1.47 16.88
C VAL A 150 -10.14 2.12 16.08
N ALA A 151 -10.22 3.43 15.77
CA ALA A 151 -9.13 4.14 15.09
C ALA A 151 -7.80 4.07 15.88
N CYS A 152 -7.84 4.23 17.20
CA CYS A 152 -6.66 4.13 18.06
C CYS A 152 -5.97 2.77 17.97
N GLU A 153 -6.72 1.67 17.88
CA GLU A 153 -6.17 0.31 17.74
C GLU A 153 -5.39 0.16 16.42
N PHE A 154 -5.92 0.73 15.33
CA PHE A 154 -5.27 0.71 14.02
C PHE A 154 -4.04 1.61 13.96
N GLU A 155 -4.07 2.76 14.65
CA GLU A 155 -3.02 3.77 14.59
C GLU A 155 -1.65 3.27 15.08
N GLY A 156 -1.61 2.39 16.08
CA GLY A 156 -0.35 1.82 16.57
C GLY A 156 0.44 1.14 15.45
N PHE A 157 -0.21 0.20 14.76
CA PHE A 157 0.37 -0.48 13.61
C PHE A 157 0.69 0.51 12.47
N LEU A 158 -0.24 1.42 12.15
CA LEU A 158 -0.07 2.36 11.04
C LEU A 158 1.12 3.30 11.24
N ARG A 159 1.39 3.73 12.48
CA ARG A 159 2.55 4.59 12.82
C ARG A 159 3.84 3.80 12.78
N GLU A 160 3.86 2.60 13.35
CA GLU A 160 5.07 1.79 13.45
C GLU A 160 5.60 1.34 12.07
N TYR A 161 4.70 1.04 11.13
CA TYR A 161 5.06 0.60 9.78
C TYR A 161 5.32 1.76 8.79
N GLN A 162 5.34 3.01 9.26
CA GLN A 162 5.81 4.17 8.50
C GLN A 162 7.30 4.43 8.71
N THR A 163 8.12 3.41 8.46
CA THR A 163 9.58 3.49 8.58
C THR A 163 10.28 2.90 7.35
N ASP A 164 11.58 3.16 7.23
CA ASP A 164 12.45 2.51 6.23
C ASP A 164 13.13 1.26 6.79
N ALA A 165 13.07 1.04 8.11
CA ALA A 165 13.63 -0.16 8.72
C ALA A 165 12.92 -1.42 8.17
N PRO A 166 13.62 -2.54 7.92
CA PRO A 166 13.04 -3.72 7.29
C PRO A 166 12.17 -4.51 8.28
N LEU A 167 10.92 -4.07 8.50
CA LEU A 167 10.02 -4.66 9.49
C LEU A 167 9.31 -5.95 9.06
N ILE A 168 9.67 -6.50 7.90
CA ILE A 168 9.08 -7.72 7.33
C ILE A 168 8.99 -8.88 8.33
N PRO A 169 10.04 -9.18 9.14
CA PRO A 169 9.97 -10.30 10.08
C PRO A 169 8.85 -10.15 11.12
N PHE A 170 8.47 -8.93 11.48
CA PHE A 170 7.44 -8.64 12.49
C PHE A 170 6.03 -8.55 11.90
N LEU A 171 5.90 -8.36 10.58
CA LEU A 171 4.64 -8.04 9.90
C LEU A 171 3.52 -9.03 10.19
N PHE A 172 3.81 -10.33 10.16
CA PHE A 172 2.80 -11.36 10.47
C PHE A 172 2.34 -11.30 11.93
N SER A 173 3.29 -11.17 12.86
CA SER A 173 3.02 -11.12 14.31
C SER A 173 2.19 -9.88 14.65
N ASP A 174 2.60 -8.70 14.18
CA ASP A 174 1.94 -7.43 14.50
C ASP A 174 0.54 -7.35 13.88
N LEU A 175 0.37 -7.83 12.64
CA LEU A 175 -0.97 -7.92 12.02
C LEU A 175 -1.87 -8.91 12.74
N SER A 176 -1.31 -10.03 13.23
CA SER A 176 -2.08 -11.03 13.98
C SER A 176 -2.56 -10.46 15.32
N VAL A 177 -1.72 -9.70 16.01
CA VAL A 177 -2.08 -9.00 17.25
C VAL A 177 -3.19 -7.97 17.00
N LEU A 178 -3.07 -7.16 15.95
CA LEU A 178 -4.12 -6.20 15.59
C LEU A 178 -5.45 -6.89 15.26
N LEU A 179 -5.42 -7.96 14.45
CA LEU A 179 -6.61 -8.72 14.10
C LEU A 179 -7.27 -9.35 15.34
N GLN A 180 -6.45 -9.95 16.20
CA GLN A 180 -6.91 -10.57 17.43
C GLN A 180 -7.53 -9.55 18.39
N GLY A 181 -6.90 -8.39 18.60
CA GLY A 181 -7.42 -7.33 19.47
C GLY A 181 -8.81 -6.85 19.04
N LEU A 182 -9.04 -6.72 17.73
CA LEU A 182 -10.38 -6.39 17.21
C LEU A 182 -11.39 -7.52 17.44
N MET A 183 -10.99 -8.77 17.23
CA MET A 183 -11.85 -9.93 17.43
C MET A 183 -12.22 -10.14 18.90
N GLU A 184 -11.30 -9.87 19.84
CA GLU A 184 -11.54 -9.94 21.29
C GLU A 184 -12.71 -9.07 21.76
N ARG A 185 -13.06 -8.03 20.99
CA ARG A 185 -14.19 -7.16 21.30
C ARG A 185 -15.55 -7.81 21.08
N PHE A 186 -15.66 -8.79 20.18
CA PHE A 186 -16.97 -9.32 19.75
C PHE A 186 -17.05 -10.84 19.53
N VAL A 187 -15.92 -11.55 19.59
CA VAL A 187 -15.81 -13.02 19.49
C VAL A 187 -15.73 -13.62 20.90
N GLY A 188 -16.34 -14.78 21.11
CA GLY A 188 -16.30 -15.49 22.39
C GLY A 188 -14.86 -15.88 22.79
N LYS A 189 -14.49 -15.67 24.05
CA LYS A 189 -13.12 -15.95 24.56
C LYS A 189 -12.70 -17.40 24.32
N ASP A 190 -13.58 -18.36 24.57
CA ASP A 190 -13.31 -19.78 24.36
C ASP A 190 -13.05 -20.12 22.88
N VAL A 191 -13.71 -19.40 21.98
CA VAL A 191 -13.56 -19.58 20.53
C VAL A 191 -12.20 -19.05 20.08
N LEU A 192 -11.78 -17.89 20.58
CA LEU A 192 -10.47 -17.30 20.31
C LEU A 192 -9.31 -18.16 20.82
N MET A 193 -9.45 -18.79 21.99
CA MET A 193 -8.39 -19.64 22.55
C MET A 193 -8.21 -20.96 21.78
N LYS A 194 -9.28 -21.52 21.21
CA LYS A 194 -9.28 -22.85 20.59
C LYS A 194 -8.95 -22.83 19.10
N ASN A 195 -9.14 -21.71 18.43
CA ASN A 195 -9.11 -21.64 16.96
C ASN A 195 -8.11 -20.60 16.47
N SER A 196 -7.58 -20.82 15.26
CA SER A 196 -6.77 -19.82 14.57
C SER A 196 -7.62 -18.59 14.22
N ILE A 197 -7.09 -17.39 14.49
CA ILE A 197 -7.78 -16.11 14.20
C ILE A 197 -8.13 -15.90 12.72
N MET A 198 -7.53 -16.69 11.81
CA MET A 198 -7.86 -16.67 10.37
C MET A 198 -8.98 -17.65 10.01
N GLU A 199 -9.27 -18.64 10.85
CA GLU A 199 -10.17 -19.78 10.56
C GLU A 199 -11.51 -19.69 11.28
N ILE A 200 -11.63 -18.85 12.33
CA ILE A 200 -12.90 -18.66 13.05
C ILE A 200 -14.00 -18.19 12.08
N ASP A 201 -15.10 -18.93 12.01
CA ASP A 201 -16.29 -18.51 11.26
C ASP A 201 -16.99 -17.37 12.00
N LEU A 202 -16.96 -16.18 11.40
CA LEU A 202 -17.56 -14.97 11.96
C LEU A 202 -19.03 -14.81 11.59
N ASN A 203 -19.57 -15.69 10.75
CA ASN A 203 -20.98 -15.73 10.41
C ASN A 203 -21.77 -16.63 11.36
N ASP A 204 -21.10 -17.57 12.04
CA ASP A 204 -21.73 -18.38 13.09
C ASP A 204 -21.92 -17.54 14.37
N ILE A 205 -23.19 -17.36 14.75
CA ILE A 205 -23.58 -16.66 15.98
C ILE A 205 -22.94 -17.30 17.22
N LYS A 206 -22.68 -18.61 17.22
CA LYS A 206 -22.02 -19.30 18.34
C LYS A 206 -20.57 -18.85 18.54
N SER A 207 -19.93 -18.35 17.48
CA SER A 207 -18.58 -17.77 17.57
C SER A 207 -18.58 -16.42 18.28
N LEU A 208 -19.72 -15.72 18.30
CA LEU A 208 -19.82 -14.32 18.71
C LEU A 208 -20.32 -14.19 20.14
N CYS A 209 -19.84 -13.18 20.87
CA CYS A 209 -20.43 -12.82 22.15
C CYS A 209 -21.80 -12.15 21.94
N THR A 210 -22.63 -12.10 22.99
CA THR A 210 -23.90 -11.33 22.92
C THR A 210 -23.64 -9.82 22.77
N ASP A 211 -24.62 -9.06 22.28
CA ASP A 211 -24.50 -7.60 22.10
C ASP A 211 -24.22 -6.85 23.41
N LYS A 212 -24.64 -7.42 24.55
CA LYS A 212 -24.37 -6.86 25.89
C LYS A 212 -22.95 -7.12 26.37
N GLN A 213 -22.34 -8.23 25.95
CA GLN A 213 -20.98 -8.63 26.33
C GLN A 213 -19.91 -8.02 25.43
N MET A 214 -20.31 -7.46 24.29
CA MET A 214 -19.38 -6.85 23.33
C MET A 214 -18.67 -5.65 23.96
N ASP A 215 -17.35 -5.58 23.75
CA ASP A 215 -16.57 -4.43 24.21
C ASP A 215 -16.72 -3.24 23.25
N LEU A 216 -17.42 -2.22 23.72
CA LEU A 216 -17.56 -0.93 23.03
C LEU A 216 -16.56 0.14 23.52
N GLY A 217 -15.82 -0.15 24.59
CA GLY A 217 -15.04 0.81 25.35
C GLY A 217 -15.87 1.67 26.32
N ILE A 218 -15.26 2.02 27.45
CA ILE A 218 -15.91 2.75 28.55
C ILE A 218 -16.45 4.11 28.13
N SER A 219 -15.72 4.87 27.30
CA SER A 219 -16.19 6.17 26.82
C SER A 219 -17.48 6.07 25.99
N THR A 220 -17.58 5.05 25.14
CA THR A 220 -18.79 4.78 24.34
C THR A 220 -19.97 4.42 25.23
N LEU A 221 -19.77 3.52 26.19
CA LEU A 221 -20.82 3.14 27.16
C LEU A 221 -21.30 4.34 27.98
N SER A 222 -20.38 5.23 28.41
CA SER A 222 -20.72 6.48 29.09
C SER A 222 -21.59 7.38 28.22
N CYS A 223 -21.25 7.54 26.93
CA CYS A 223 -22.02 8.37 26.00
C CYS A 223 -23.42 7.79 25.73
N ILE A 224 -23.55 6.46 25.60
CA ILE A 224 -24.85 5.79 25.48
C ILE A 224 -25.72 6.12 26.71
N ARG A 225 -25.17 5.96 27.92
CA ARG A 225 -25.92 6.27 29.17
C ARG A 225 -26.34 7.74 29.24
N LYS A 226 -25.43 8.66 28.91
CA LYS A 226 -25.71 10.11 28.90
C LYS A 226 -26.74 10.53 27.84
N SER A 227 -26.84 9.78 26.74
CA SER A 227 -27.79 10.08 25.66
C SER A 227 -29.26 9.87 26.04
N GLN A 228 -29.53 9.04 27.06
CA GLN A 228 -30.87 8.68 27.53
C GLN A 228 -31.81 8.21 26.41
N VAL A 229 -31.27 7.58 25.36
CA VAL A 229 -32.08 7.00 24.29
C VAL A 229 -32.81 5.72 24.78
N PRO A 230 -33.94 5.35 24.18
CA PRO A 230 -34.60 4.07 24.45
C PRO A 230 -33.64 2.88 24.31
N GLU A 231 -33.81 1.84 25.13
CA GLU A 231 -32.94 0.65 25.10
C GLU A 231 -32.97 -0.06 23.73
N LYS A 232 -34.07 0.07 22.98
CA LYS A 232 -34.18 -0.39 21.59
C LYS A 232 -33.12 0.25 20.70
N ASP A 233 -32.94 1.56 20.80
CA ASP A 233 -31.99 2.33 19.98
C ASP A 233 -30.55 2.06 20.44
N ALA A 234 -30.33 1.95 21.75
CA ALA A 234 -29.03 1.55 22.30
C ALA A 234 -28.63 0.14 21.86
N THR A 235 -29.58 -0.79 21.76
CA THR A 235 -29.37 -2.16 21.25
C THR A 235 -29.11 -2.15 19.74
N ALA A 236 -29.84 -1.35 18.96
CA ALA A 236 -29.57 -1.17 17.53
C ALA A 236 -28.14 -0.64 17.30
N PHE A 237 -27.71 0.37 18.07
CA PHE A 237 -26.35 0.89 18.01
C PHE A 237 -25.27 -0.15 18.34
N ARG A 238 -25.51 -1.04 19.32
CA ARG A 238 -24.60 -2.17 19.60
C ARG A 238 -24.46 -3.10 18.40
N LYS A 239 -25.56 -3.42 17.71
CA LYS A 239 -25.52 -4.24 16.49
C LYS A 239 -24.74 -3.55 15.36
N GLU A 240 -24.91 -2.24 15.19
CA GLU A 240 -24.14 -1.45 14.22
C GLU A 240 -22.64 -1.45 14.56
N CYS A 241 -22.27 -1.33 15.84
CA CYS A 241 -20.88 -1.43 16.29
C CYS A 241 -20.28 -2.81 16.01
N ARG A 242 -21.05 -3.90 16.21
CA ARG A 242 -20.64 -5.24 15.80
C ARG A 242 -20.39 -5.31 14.30
N GLN A 243 -21.31 -4.79 13.49
CA GLN A 243 -21.18 -4.79 12.04
C GLN A 243 -19.91 -4.02 11.59
N PHE A 244 -19.59 -2.91 12.24
CA PHE A 244 -18.34 -2.17 12.02
C PHE A 244 -17.11 -3.08 12.22
N LEU A 245 -17.00 -3.72 13.38
CA LEU A 245 -15.86 -4.56 13.75
C LEU A 245 -15.76 -5.80 12.84
N LEU A 246 -16.90 -6.45 12.58
CA LEU A 246 -17.00 -7.59 11.69
C LEU A 246 -16.44 -7.27 10.29
N ASN A 247 -16.85 -6.14 9.72
CA ASN A 247 -16.38 -5.71 8.40
C ASN A 247 -14.89 -5.34 8.41
N CYS A 248 -14.38 -4.74 9.50
CA CYS A 248 -12.95 -4.52 9.65
C CYS A 248 -12.17 -5.84 9.61
N VAL A 249 -12.56 -6.80 10.44
CA VAL A 249 -11.88 -8.10 10.56
C VAL A 249 -11.97 -8.90 9.26
N GLN A 250 -13.15 -8.99 8.64
CA GLN A 250 -13.34 -9.66 7.35
C GLN A 250 -12.44 -9.02 6.28
N LYS A 251 -12.42 -7.69 6.19
CA LYS A 251 -11.59 -7.00 5.20
C LYS A 251 -10.10 -7.18 5.46
N MET A 252 -9.66 -7.20 6.72
CA MET A 252 -8.27 -7.54 7.07
C MET A 252 -7.91 -8.95 6.60
N ARG A 253 -8.79 -9.94 6.82
CA ARG A 253 -8.58 -11.31 6.35
C ARG A 253 -8.57 -11.45 4.82
N GLU A 254 -9.26 -10.56 4.10
CA GLU A 254 -9.33 -10.58 2.63
C GLU A 254 -8.15 -9.92 1.92
N CYS A 255 -7.52 -8.90 2.52
CA CYS A 255 -6.54 -8.08 1.79
C CYS A 255 -5.22 -7.83 2.51
N SER A 256 -5.06 -8.22 3.79
CA SER A 256 -3.81 -8.02 4.51
C SER A 256 -2.73 -9.05 4.13
N PRO A 257 -1.46 -8.75 4.39
CA PRO A 257 -0.36 -9.70 4.24
C PRO A 257 -0.51 -11.03 5.01
N LEU A 258 -1.46 -11.16 5.94
CA LEU A 258 -1.72 -12.39 6.72
C LEU A 258 -2.10 -13.59 5.85
N ILE A 259 -2.62 -13.36 4.65
CA ILE A 259 -3.07 -14.42 3.72
C ILE A 259 -1.88 -15.17 3.11
N TYR A 260 -0.72 -14.52 3.05
CA TYR A 260 0.44 -15.05 2.35
C TYR A 260 1.28 -15.91 3.29
N SER A 261 1.48 -17.17 2.90
CA SER A 261 2.36 -18.11 3.61
C SER A 261 3.77 -17.55 3.79
N LEU A 262 4.28 -16.83 2.78
CA LEU A 262 5.58 -16.18 2.84
C LEU A 262 5.67 -15.16 3.97
N THR A 263 4.65 -14.31 4.19
CA THR A 263 4.62 -13.35 5.31
C THR A 263 4.73 -14.06 6.66
N LYS A 264 4.10 -15.22 6.80
CA LYS A 264 4.24 -16.06 8.00
C LYS A 264 5.61 -16.71 8.09
N ALA A 265 6.18 -17.16 6.96
CA ALA A 265 7.45 -17.86 6.92
C ALA A 265 8.64 -16.94 7.28
N VAL A 266 8.70 -15.72 6.72
CA VAL A 266 9.79 -14.75 6.96
C VAL A 266 9.92 -14.32 8.42
N SER A 267 8.86 -14.46 9.21
CA SER A 267 8.91 -14.20 10.65
C SER A 267 9.76 -15.20 11.43
N CYS A 268 10.40 -16.19 10.79
CA CYS A 268 11.51 -16.93 11.41
C CYS A 268 12.68 -16.00 11.80
N PHE A 269 12.81 -14.83 11.17
CA PHE A 269 13.78 -13.79 11.52
C PHE A 269 13.27 -12.81 12.59
N ASP A 270 12.08 -13.00 13.15
CA ASP A 270 11.66 -12.28 14.36
C ASP A 270 12.39 -12.93 15.57
N PRO A 271 13.20 -12.19 16.34
CA PRO A 271 13.95 -12.77 17.46
C PRO A 271 13.06 -13.49 18.48
N SER A 272 11.83 -13.00 18.71
CA SER A 272 10.87 -13.63 19.62
C SER A 272 10.37 -15.00 19.12
N ILE A 273 10.43 -15.22 17.80
CA ILE A 273 10.07 -16.47 17.14
C ILE A 273 11.28 -17.38 17.02
N ALA A 274 12.46 -16.82 16.73
CA ALA A 274 13.73 -17.55 16.70
C ALA A 274 14.02 -18.24 18.04
N LEU A 275 13.65 -17.60 19.16
CA LEU A 275 13.72 -18.20 20.51
C LEU A 275 12.81 -19.41 20.73
N LYS A 276 11.77 -19.57 19.90
CA LYS A 276 10.80 -20.67 20.00
C LYS A 276 11.16 -21.75 18.97
N GLU A 277 12.09 -22.62 19.32
CA GLU A 277 12.71 -23.63 18.42
C GLU A 277 11.73 -24.31 17.45
N LYS A 278 10.60 -24.84 17.95
CA LYS A 278 9.56 -25.49 17.13
C LYS A 278 8.95 -24.55 16.09
N ASN A 279 8.66 -23.30 16.48
CA ASN A 279 8.08 -22.30 15.59
C ASN A 279 9.12 -21.77 14.59
N PHE A 280 10.34 -21.52 15.06
CA PHE A 280 11.47 -21.10 14.24
C PHE A 280 11.73 -22.11 13.12
N SER A 281 11.96 -23.39 13.49
CA SER A 281 12.27 -24.46 12.54
C SER A 281 11.15 -24.64 11.50
N ARG A 282 9.89 -24.66 11.93
CA ARG A 282 8.73 -24.76 11.02
C ARG A 282 8.66 -23.58 10.03
N ARG A 283 8.83 -22.34 10.50
CA ARG A 283 8.76 -21.14 9.66
C ARG A 283 9.96 -21.04 8.72
N LEU A 284 11.15 -21.41 9.19
CA LEU A 284 12.37 -21.47 8.40
C LEU A 284 12.26 -22.47 7.25
N VAL A 285 11.79 -23.69 7.53
CA VAL A 285 11.55 -24.70 6.48
C VAL A 285 10.54 -24.19 5.47
N SER A 286 9.43 -23.59 5.93
CA SER A 286 8.43 -23.02 5.03
C SER A 286 9.02 -21.91 4.14
N LEU A 287 9.91 -21.05 4.69
CA LEU A 287 10.55 -19.98 3.93
C LEU A 287 11.43 -20.57 2.84
N LEU A 288 12.31 -21.51 3.20
CA LEU A 288 13.27 -22.11 2.28
C LEU A 288 12.60 -22.92 1.17
N LEU A 289 11.49 -23.61 1.47
CA LEU A 289 10.68 -24.27 0.45
C LEU A 289 10.12 -23.25 -0.55
N ILE A 290 9.51 -22.16 -0.06
CA ILE A 290 8.97 -21.10 -0.93
C ILE A 290 10.09 -20.48 -1.80
N LEU A 291 11.25 -20.18 -1.23
CA LEU A 291 12.35 -19.60 -2.00
C LEU A 291 12.88 -20.57 -3.07
N THR A 292 12.92 -21.86 -2.77
CA THR A 292 13.33 -22.90 -3.73
C THR A 292 12.29 -23.07 -4.84
N GLU A 293 11.01 -23.19 -4.51
CA GLU A 293 9.90 -23.29 -5.47
C GLU A 293 9.80 -22.07 -6.40
N LYS A 294 10.28 -20.91 -5.94
CA LYS A 294 10.30 -19.66 -6.69
C LYS A 294 11.65 -19.35 -7.35
N ASN A 295 12.55 -20.34 -7.42
CA ASN A 295 13.87 -20.24 -8.05
C ASN A 295 14.79 -19.14 -7.49
N TRP A 296 14.63 -18.71 -6.24
CA TRP A 296 15.52 -17.72 -5.60
C TRP A 296 16.77 -18.35 -4.98
N VAL A 297 16.64 -19.61 -4.54
CA VAL A 297 17.73 -20.41 -3.99
C VAL A 297 17.60 -21.84 -4.52
N ASP A 298 18.71 -22.52 -4.77
CA ASP A 298 18.68 -23.95 -5.04
C ASP A 298 18.55 -24.75 -3.73
N GLY A 299 18.17 -26.03 -3.86
CA GLY A 299 17.97 -26.90 -2.70
C GLY A 299 19.22 -27.09 -1.83
N ILE A 300 20.42 -27.07 -2.42
CA ILE A 300 21.67 -27.25 -1.68
C ILE A 300 21.95 -26.02 -0.82
N VAL A 301 21.77 -24.82 -1.38
CA VAL A 301 21.85 -23.55 -0.66
C VAL A 301 20.80 -23.50 0.44
N ALA A 302 19.57 -23.93 0.15
CA ALA A 302 18.50 -23.97 1.15
C ALA A 302 18.85 -24.88 2.34
N ASP A 303 19.33 -26.10 2.09
CA ASP A 303 19.73 -27.03 3.16
C ASP A 303 20.93 -26.53 3.97
N ARG A 304 21.91 -25.90 3.30
CA ARG A 304 23.03 -25.25 4.00
C ARG A 304 22.57 -24.08 4.87
N ALA A 305 21.73 -23.19 4.34
CA ALA A 305 21.17 -22.08 5.08
C ALA A 305 20.36 -22.56 6.30
N LYS A 306 19.57 -23.63 6.14
CA LYS A 306 18.82 -24.26 7.24
C LYS A 306 19.75 -24.72 8.35
N ARG A 307 20.80 -25.48 8.02
CA ARG A 307 21.77 -25.98 9.00
C ARG A 307 22.49 -24.84 9.72
N GLN A 308 22.96 -23.85 8.97
CA GLN A 308 23.64 -22.66 9.51
C GLN A 308 22.75 -21.92 10.51
N LEU A 309 21.50 -21.63 10.13
CA LEU A 309 20.57 -20.88 10.98
C LEU A 309 20.14 -21.67 12.23
N ILE A 310 19.91 -22.98 12.12
CA ILE A 310 19.58 -23.82 13.28
C ILE A 310 20.76 -23.89 14.25
N ASP A 311 21.96 -24.14 13.74
CA ASP A 311 23.17 -24.23 14.55
C ASP A 311 23.42 -22.90 15.29
N VAL A 312 23.44 -21.78 14.58
CA VAL A 312 23.65 -20.46 15.18
C VAL A 312 22.61 -20.12 16.25
N CYS A 313 21.32 -20.32 15.96
CA CYS A 313 20.24 -20.01 16.91
C CYS A 313 20.22 -20.93 18.14
N SER A 314 20.91 -22.07 18.10
CA SER A 314 21.02 -23.00 19.24
C SER A 314 22.11 -22.60 20.25
N ARG A 315 23.01 -21.68 19.88
CA ARG A 315 24.16 -21.30 20.71
C ARG A 315 23.71 -20.42 21.89
N PRO A 316 24.18 -20.66 23.13
CA PRO A 316 23.70 -19.94 24.33
C PRO A 316 23.86 -18.41 24.28
N HIS A 317 24.98 -17.90 23.76
CA HIS A 317 25.21 -16.46 23.65
C HIS A 317 24.33 -15.80 22.59
N ILE A 318 23.95 -16.55 21.55
CA ILE A 318 22.99 -16.11 20.54
C ILE A 318 21.58 -16.07 21.12
N ILE A 319 21.17 -17.08 21.89
CA ILE A 319 19.89 -17.07 22.60
C ILE A 319 19.79 -15.83 23.50
N HIS A 320 20.85 -15.52 24.24
CA HIS A 320 20.90 -14.31 25.06
C HIS A 320 20.81 -13.03 24.21
N SER A 321 21.50 -12.96 23.08
CA SER A 321 21.42 -11.82 22.15
C SER A 321 20.01 -11.64 21.59
N LEU A 322 19.33 -12.72 21.21
CA LEU A 322 17.94 -12.72 20.75
C LEU A 322 16.96 -12.24 21.83
N GLN A 323 17.19 -12.62 23.10
CA GLN A 323 16.38 -12.16 24.24
C GLN A 323 16.56 -10.66 24.53
N GLN A 324 17.77 -10.14 24.31
CA GLN A 324 18.07 -8.73 24.55
C GLN A 324 17.67 -7.81 23.40
N TYR A 325 17.39 -8.35 22.22
CA TYR A 325 17.02 -7.57 21.05
C TYR A 325 15.81 -6.68 21.32
N LYS A 326 15.94 -5.40 20.95
CA LYS A 326 14.87 -4.41 21.04
C LYS A 326 14.78 -3.62 19.75
N ARG A 327 13.65 -3.77 19.07
CA ARG A 327 13.33 -3.13 17.78
C ARG A 327 13.48 -1.61 17.78
N GLN A 328 13.32 -0.94 18.94
CA GLN A 328 13.44 0.52 19.03
C GLN A 328 14.89 1.03 18.94
N TYR A 329 15.87 0.17 19.26
CA TYR A 329 17.27 0.59 19.37
C TYR A 329 18.16 0.02 18.28
N GLU A 330 17.81 -1.16 17.75
CA GLU A 330 18.59 -1.82 16.71
C GLU A 330 17.71 -2.28 15.56
N SER A 331 18.18 -2.07 14.33
CA SER A 331 17.50 -2.52 13.12
C SER A 331 17.71 -4.01 12.91
N ILE A 332 16.64 -4.72 12.55
CA ILE A 332 16.65 -6.19 12.49
C ILE A 332 17.61 -6.77 11.46
N ASP A 333 17.80 -6.09 10.33
CA ASP A 333 18.78 -6.44 9.31
C ASP A 333 20.21 -6.31 9.83
N LYS A 334 20.54 -5.21 10.52
CA LYS A 334 21.85 -5.00 11.14
C LYS A 334 22.13 -6.05 12.21
N PHE A 335 21.14 -6.29 13.08
CA PHE A 335 21.23 -7.31 14.13
C PHE A 335 21.58 -8.67 13.53
N TRP A 336 20.77 -9.20 12.60
CA TRP A 336 21.02 -10.50 12.00
C TRP A 336 22.29 -10.55 11.15
N PHE A 337 22.59 -9.49 10.41
CA PHE A 337 23.79 -9.46 9.58
C PHE A 337 25.05 -9.50 10.42
N ASN A 338 25.13 -8.68 11.49
CA ASN A 338 26.26 -8.68 12.42
C ASN A 338 26.40 -10.03 13.11
N LEU A 339 25.28 -10.59 13.58
CA LEU A 339 25.23 -11.90 14.23
C LEU A 339 25.77 -12.99 13.31
N LEU A 340 25.21 -13.14 12.10
CA LEU A 340 25.64 -14.19 11.16
C LEU A 340 27.07 -14.00 10.64
N THR A 341 27.55 -12.76 10.54
CA THR A 341 28.93 -12.49 10.12
C THR A 341 29.94 -12.84 11.22
N THR A 342 29.58 -12.61 12.48
CA THR A 342 30.45 -12.88 13.64
C THR A 342 30.56 -14.38 13.93
N GLU A 343 29.48 -15.14 13.71
CA GLU A 343 29.42 -16.57 14.03
C GLU A 343 30.13 -17.50 13.03
N GLY A 344 30.69 -16.94 11.94
CA GLY A 344 31.48 -17.63 10.92
C GLY A 344 30.65 -18.43 9.90
N ALA A 345 31.19 -18.64 8.68
CA ALA A 345 30.71 -19.55 7.62
C ALA A 345 29.18 -19.57 7.30
N CYS A 346 28.44 -18.50 7.58
CA CYS A 346 26.98 -18.40 7.38
C CYS A 346 26.60 -17.78 6.02
N ASN A 347 27.35 -18.04 4.95
CA ASN A 347 27.16 -17.36 3.66
C ASN A 347 25.77 -17.64 3.04
N ASP A 348 25.28 -18.87 3.12
CA ASP A 348 23.97 -19.25 2.58
C ASP A 348 22.83 -18.63 3.42
N ALA A 349 22.97 -18.61 4.75
CA ALA A 349 22.05 -17.93 5.65
C ALA A 349 22.00 -16.41 5.39
N ILE A 350 23.15 -15.77 5.17
CA ILE A 350 23.23 -14.35 4.81
C ILE A 350 22.57 -14.09 3.46
N LYS A 351 22.70 -15.01 2.49
CA LYS A 351 22.00 -14.91 1.19
C LYS A 351 20.48 -14.91 1.39
N VAL A 352 19.96 -15.83 2.21
CA VAL A 352 18.52 -15.87 2.54
C VAL A 352 18.08 -14.61 3.29
N LEU A 353 18.88 -14.15 4.26
CA LEU A 353 18.60 -12.92 5.01
C LEU A 353 18.44 -11.71 4.07
N LYS A 354 19.37 -11.55 3.12
CA LYS A 354 19.30 -10.46 2.13
C LYS A 354 18.02 -10.48 1.32
N ILE A 355 17.58 -11.66 0.87
CA ILE A 355 16.31 -11.82 0.13
C ILE A 355 15.12 -11.38 0.99
N VAL A 356 15.10 -11.77 2.27
CA VAL A 356 13.99 -11.43 3.19
C VAL A 356 13.96 -9.93 3.51
N MET A 357 15.10 -9.32 3.81
CA MET A 357 15.16 -7.93 4.28
C MET A 357 14.86 -6.90 3.19
N VAL A 358 14.91 -7.29 1.91
CA VAL A 358 14.50 -6.42 0.78
C VAL A 358 13.02 -6.53 0.43
N LEU A 359 12.27 -7.46 1.05
CA LEU A 359 10.83 -7.54 0.82
C LEU A 359 10.13 -6.26 1.32
N SER A 360 9.14 -5.79 0.57
CA SER A 360 8.43 -4.55 0.91
C SER A 360 7.36 -4.78 1.97
N HIS A 361 7.54 -4.22 3.18
CA HIS A 361 6.54 -4.27 4.26
C HIS A 361 5.59 -3.06 4.24
N GLY A 362 5.90 -2.04 3.44
CA GLY A 362 5.24 -0.75 3.47
C GLY A 362 5.63 0.11 2.28
N ASN A 363 4.84 1.16 2.02
CA ASN A 363 5.13 2.11 0.95
C ASN A 363 5.91 3.32 1.45
N ALA A 364 6.30 3.38 2.72
CA ALA A 364 6.89 4.57 3.34
C ALA A 364 8.16 5.04 2.61
N SER A 365 9.04 4.11 2.22
CA SER A 365 10.25 4.44 1.44
C SER A 365 9.92 5.03 0.07
N VAL A 366 9.00 4.38 -0.67
CA VAL A 366 8.55 4.83 -1.99
C VAL A 366 7.83 6.18 -1.92
N GLU A 367 6.95 6.36 -0.93
CA GLU A 367 6.20 7.60 -0.70
C GLU A 367 7.11 8.75 -0.30
N ARG A 368 8.14 8.50 0.52
CA ARG A 368 9.19 9.49 0.79
C ARG A 368 9.96 9.84 -0.47
N GLY A 369 10.26 8.86 -1.31
CA GLY A 369 10.83 9.07 -2.64
C GLY A 369 10.02 10.09 -3.45
N PHE A 370 8.69 9.95 -3.47
CA PHE A 370 7.82 10.93 -4.15
C PHE A 370 7.84 12.32 -3.50
N SER A 371 7.88 12.41 -2.17
CA SER A 371 7.98 13.70 -1.47
C SER A 371 9.28 14.41 -1.83
N ILE A 372 10.41 13.70 -1.76
CA ILE A 372 11.71 14.27 -2.09
C ILE A 372 11.77 14.63 -3.58
N ASN A 373 11.17 13.81 -4.44
CA ASN A 373 11.04 14.16 -5.85
C ASN A 373 10.24 15.46 -6.02
N SER A 374 9.11 15.62 -5.31
CA SER A 374 8.32 16.86 -5.32
C SER A 374 9.14 18.07 -4.93
N ASP A 375 10.01 17.95 -3.93
CA ASP A 375 10.91 19.04 -3.50
C ASP A 375 12.06 19.28 -4.49
N CYS A 376 12.39 18.27 -5.30
CA CYS A 376 13.39 18.37 -6.36
C CYS A 376 12.83 18.93 -7.67
N LEU A 377 11.50 18.96 -7.86
CA LEU A 377 10.86 19.35 -9.12
C LEU A 377 10.83 20.87 -9.35
N TRP A 378 10.93 21.24 -10.63
CA TRP A 378 10.86 22.60 -11.14
C TRP A 378 10.25 22.57 -12.55
N GLU A 379 9.72 23.71 -12.99
CA GLU A 379 9.06 23.81 -14.31
C GLU A 379 10.04 23.49 -15.45
N ASN A 380 9.54 22.82 -16.50
CA ASN A 380 10.27 22.48 -17.72
C ASN A 380 11.55 21.64 -17.51
N MET A 381 11.61 20.87 -16.43
CA MET A 381 12.75 20.00 -16.15
C MET A 381 12.76 18.75 -17.02
N LYS A 382 13.95 18.37 -17.51
CA LYS A 382 14.18 17.08 -18.17
C LYS A 382 14.44 15.99 -17.14
N GLU A 383 14.11 14.74 -17.48
CA GLU A 383 14.34 13.56 -16.63
C GLU A 383 15.79 13.49 -16.10
N ASP A 384 16.78 13.71 -16.96
CA ASP A 384 18.22 13.70 -16.58
C ASP A 384 18.53 14.69 -15.44
N SER A 385 17.90 15.86 -15.46
CA SER A 385 18.10 16.89 -14.44
C SER A 385 17.50 16.47 -13.09
N LEU A 386 16.35 15.79 -13.11
CA LEU A 386 15.73 15.24 -11.91
C LEU A 386 16.63 14.13 -11.31
N ILE A 387 17.12 13.22 -12.15
CA ILE A 387 18.04 12.14 -11.73
C ILE A 387 19.30 12.73 -11.10
N ALA A 388 19.90 13.74 -11.73
CA ALA A 388 21.10 14.39 -11.23
C ALA A 388 20.86 15.07 -9.87
N ARG A 389 19.78 15.83 -9.73
CA ARG A 389 19.40 16.45 -8.44
C ARG A 389 19.15 15.41 -7.36
N ARG A 390 18.48 14.31 -7.70
CA ARG A 390 18.19 13.24 -6.74
C ARG A 390 19.46 12.59 -6.22
N ARG A 391 20.44 12.31 -7.10
CA ARG A 391 21.76 11.80 -6.71
C ARG A 391 22.49 12.75 -5.74
N VAL A 392 22.44 14.06 -6.00
CA VAL A 392 23.02 15.07 -5.10
C VAL A 392 22.33 15.03 -3.74
N PHE A 393 20.99 15.00 -3.72
CA PHE A 393 20.22 14.93 -2.48
C PHE A 393 20.54 13.67 -1.67
N ASP A 394 20.59 12.50 -2.32
CA ASP A 394 20.91 11.23 -1.68
C ASP A 394 22.34 11.21 -1.12
N TYR A 395 23.30 11.79 -1.84
CA TYR A 395 24.67 11.92 -1.35
C TYR A 395 24.75 12.84 -0.12
N ILE A 396 24.11 14.01 -0.15
CA ILE A 396 24.05 14.93 0.99
C ILE A 396 23.44 14.23 2.22
N ALA A 397 22.37 13.47 2.02
CA ALA A 397 21.75 12.69 3.09
C ALA A 397 22.72 11.62 3.63
N SER A 398 23.44 10.92 2.75
CA SER A 398 24.38 9.86 3.14
C SER A 398 25.56 10.35 3.98
N VAL A 399 26.01 11.58 3.77
CA VAL A 399 27.09 12.19 4.57
C VAL A 399 26.58 12.90 5.84
N GLY A 400 25.28 12.84 6.12
CA GLY A 400 24.68 13.42 7.33
C GLY A 400 24.43 14.93 7.23
N GLY A 401 24.31 15.46 6.02
CA GLY A 401 23.93 16.86 5.77
C GLY A 401 24.96 17.65 4.98
N LEU A 402 24.56 18.85 4.56
CA LEU A 402 25.33 19.68 3.63
C LEU A 402 26.71 20.05 4.16
N SER A 403 26.84 20.30 5.46
CA SER A 403 28.09 20.72 6.10
C SER A 403 29.19 19.64 6.05
N ASN A 404 28.81 18.37 5.86
CA ASN A 404 29.73 17.24 5.82
C ASN A 404 30.14 16.85 4.38
N VAL A 405 29.66 17.59 3.38
CA VAL A 405 30.01 17.35 1.98
C VAL A 405 31.44 17.81 1.73
N GLU A 406 32.33 16.86 1.44
CA GLU A 406 33.71 17.17 1.09
C GLU A 406 33.81 17.75 -0.33
N ILE A 407 34.29 19.00 -0.43
CA ILE A 407 34.54 19.65 -1.72
C ILE A 407 35.91 19.21 -2.26
N SER A 408 35.93 18.09 -2.96
CA SER A 408 37.16 17.59 -3.58
C SER A 408 37.59 18.43 -4.81
N LYS A 409 38.90 18.40 -5.12
CA LYS A 409 39.45 19.00 -6.36
C LYS A 409 38.76 18.47 -7.63
N LYS A 410 38.30 17.22 -7.61
CA LYS A 410 37.53 16.62 -8.71
C LYS A 410 36.21 17.38 -8.93
N ILE A 411 35.44 17.63 -7.86
CA ILE A 411 34.17 18.37 -7.96
C ILE A 411 34.40 19.76 -8.54
N ILE A 412 35.43 20.48 -8.06
CA ILE A 412 35.80 21.81 -8.56
C ILE A 412 36.09 21.75 -10.08
N HIS A 413 36.89 20.78 -10.50
CA HIS A 413 37.18 20.56 -11.92
C HIS A 413 35.93 20.23 -12.74
N TYR A 414 35.01 19.40 -12.23
CA TYR A 414 33.73 19.12 -12.90
C TYR A 414 32.88 20.37 -13.07
N VAL A 415 32.81 21.24 -12.05
CA VAL A 415 32.05 22.50 -12.10
C VAL A 415 32.63 23.44 -13.15
N HIS A 416 33.96 23.63 -13.18
CA HIS A 416 34.61 24.48 -14.18
C HIS A 416 34.33 24.02 -15.61
N ASN A 417 34.25 22.72 -15.85
CA ASN A 417 34.00 22.15 -17.19
C ASN A 417 32.52 21.92 -17.50
N ALA A 418 31.59 22.21 -16.57
CA ALA A 418 30.19 21.88 -16.72
C ALA A 418 29.56 22.54 -17.95
N ARG A 419 29.94 23.80 -18.26
CA ARG A 419 29.39 24.53 -19.41
C ARG A 419 29.85 23.95 -20.75
N ALA A 420 31.12 23.57 -20.86
CA ALA A 420 31.66 22.94 -22.06
C ALA A 420 30.95 21.60 -22.34
N ARG A 421 30.87 20.73 -21.33
CA ARG A 421 30.16 19.44 -21.42
C ARG A 421 28.69 19.60 -21.77
N TYR A 422 28.02 20.62 -21.20
CA TYR A 422 26.63 20.93 -21.54
C TYR A 422 26.46 21.32 -23.02
N SER A 423 27.39 22.12 -23.56
CA SER A 423 27.39 22.51 -24.96
C SER A 423 27.58 21.30 -25.88
N GLU A 424 28.56 20.46 -25.59
CA GLU A 424 28.83 19.21 -26.32
C GLU A 424 27.62 18.26 -26.31
N ALA A 425 27.00 18.07 -25.15
CA ALA A 425 25.81 17.23 -25.01
C ALA A 425 24.61 17.76 -25.82
N ASN A 426 24.43 19.09 -25.86
CA ASN A 426 23.38 19.71 -26.68
C ASN A 426 23.64 19.52 -28.18
N GLU A 427 24.89 19.65 -28.62
CA GLU A 427 25.25 19.41 -30.01
C GLU A 427 25.04 17.95 -30.41
N ALA A 428 25.45 17.01 -29.55
CA ALA A 428 25.19 15.58 -29.75
C ALA A 428 23.69 15.28 -29.85
N ARG A 429 22.86 15.84 -28.96
CA ARG A 429 21.39 15.70 -29.05
C ARG A 429 20.80 16.26 -30.34
N ARG A 430 21.31 17.41 -30.82
CA ARG A 430 20.86 17.98 -32.10
C ARG A 430 21.17 17.05 -33.27
N LYS A 431 22.40 16.50 -33.31
CA LYS A 431 22.81 15.53 -34.34
C LYS A 431 21.95 14.25 -34.28
N GLU A 432 21.70 13.74 -33.08
CA GLU A 432 20.86 12.54 -32.88
C GLU A 432 19.40 12.79 -33.32
N GLN A 433 18.83 13.95 -32.99
CA GLN A 433 17.48 14.34 -33.42
C GLN A 433 17.37 14.46 -34.94
N GLN A 434 18.36 15.08 -35.59
CA GLN A 434 18.42 15.16 -37.06
C GLN A 434 18.53 13.77 -37.69
N HIS A 435 19.35 12.88 -37.10
CA HIS A 435 19.49 11.51 -37.57
C HIS A 435 18.19 10.71 -37.43
N LYS A 436 17.53 10.78 -36.26
CA LYS A 436 16.23 10.15 -36.00
C LYS A 436 15.14 10.66 -36.94
N ALA A 437 15.10 11.98 -37.20
CA ALA A 437 14.15 12.56 -38.15
C ALA A 437 14.37 12.03 -39.58
N THR A 438 15.64 11.92 -39.99
CA THR A 438 16.01 11.36 -41.30
C THR A 438 15.62 9.90 -41.42
N LEU A 439 15.88 9.09 -40.39
CA LEU A 439 15.47 7.68 -40.33
C LEU A 439 13.95 7.53 -40.38
N LEU A 440 13.21 8.35 -39.66
CA LEU A 440 11.74 8.31 -39.65
C LEU A 440 11.17 8.66 -41.03
N LYS A 441 11.76 9.66 -41.71
CA LYS A 441 11.38 10.03 -43.08
C LYS A 441 11.61 8.86 -44.04
N ARG A 442 12.80 8.25 -44.01
CA ARG A 442 13.11 7.05 -44.81
C ARG A 442 12.17 5.90 -44.52
N LYS A 443 11.89 5.61 -43.25
CA LYS A 443 10.95 4.53 -42.87
C LYS A 443 9.55 4.77 -43.44
N LYS A 444 9.05 6.01 -43.43
CA LYS A 444 7.75 6.36 -44.05
C LYS A 444 7.78 6.15 -45.56
N GLU A 445 8.83 6.61 -46.24
CA GLU A 445 9.02 6.44 -47.68
C GLU A 445 9.09 4.96 -48.07
N THR A 446 9.90 4.15 -47.38
CA THR A 446 9.98 2.70 -47.61
C THR A 446 8.65 2.00 -47.35
N THR A 447 7.91 2.41 -46.31
CA THR A 447 6.59 1.83 -46.01
C THR A 447 5.59 2.11 -47.13
N LEU A 448 5.62 3.32 -47.70
CA LEU A 448 4.75 3.70 -48.82
C LEU A 448 5.12 2.89 -50.07
N GLN A 449 6.41 2.78 -50.39
CA GLN A 449 6.90 1.98 -51.50
C GLN A 449 6.51 0.49 -51.37
N LEU A 450 6.56 -0.06 -50.16
CA LEU A 450 6.11 -1.43 -49.88
C LEU A 450 4.63 -1.62 -50.22
N LYS A 451 3.76 -0.70 -49.78
CA LYS A 451 2.32 -0.74 -50.10
C LYS A 451 2.06 -0.64 -51.61
N ASP A 452 2.79 0.22 -52.30
CA ASP A 452 2.66 0.36 -53.76
C ASP A 452 3.08 -0.91 -54.49
N LEU A 453 4.16 -1.56 -54.06
CA LEU A 453 4.63 -2.83 -54.61
C LEU A 453 3.65 -3.98 -54.30
N GLU A 454 3.09 -4.04 -53.10
CA GLU A 454 2.05 -5.00 -52.73
C GLU A 454 0.79 -4.83 -53.60
N ALA A 455 0.34 -3.59 -53.81
CA ALA A 455 -0.80 -3.31 -54.69
C ALA A 455 -0.52 -3.71 -56.16
N LYS A 456 0.70 -3.46 -56.66
CA LYS A 456 1.12 -3.94 -57.99
C LYS A 456 1.12 -5.47 -58.07
N LYS A 457 1.64 -6.16 -57.05
CA LYS A 457 1.64 -7.62 -56.99
C LYS A 457 0.22 -8.18 -57.07
N VAL A 458 -0.72 -7.63 -56.31
CA VAL A 458 -2.13 -8.05 -56.34
C VAL A 458 -2.75 -7.84 -57.72
N LYS A 459 -2.49 -6.68 -58.37
CA LYS A 459 -2.98 -6.43 -59.73
C LYS A 459 -2.45 -7.45 -60.75
N ILE A 460 -1.15 -7.76 -60.68
CA ILE A 460 -0.53 -8.76 -61.55
C ILE A 460 -1.15 -10.15 -61.31
N GLN A 461 -1.35 -10.54 -60.04
CA GLN A 461 -1.98 -11.81 -59.70
C GLN A 461 -3.42 -11.90 -60.22
N GLN A 462 -4.20 -10.83 -60.11
CA GLN A 462 -5.56 -10.77 -60.67
C GLN A 462 -5.57 -10.88 -62.19
N GLN A 463 -4.62 -10.23 -62.89
CA GLN A 463 -4.48 -10.36 -64.33
C GLN A 463 -4.08 -11.77 -64.76
N ALA A 464 -3.11 -12.37 -64.07
CA ALA A 464 -2.68 -13.74 -64.31
C ALA A 464 -3.81 -14.76 -64.07
N GLN A 465 -4.62 -14.56 -63.02
CA GLN A 465 -5.78 -15.40 -62.75
C GLN A 465 -6.82 -15.29 -63.87
N ARG A 466 -7.15 -14.07 -64.33
CA ARG A 466 -8.07 -13.89 -65.45
C ARG A 466 -7.58 -14.56 -66.73
N GLN A 467 -6.29 -14.46 -67.04
CA GLN A 467 -5.71 -15.14 -68.20
C GLN A 467 -5.79 -16.66 -68.06
N LYS A 468 -5.55 -17.19 -66.86
CA LYS A 468 -5.72 -18.61 -66.57
C LYS A 468 -7.16 -19.06 -66.76
N ASP A 469 -8.13 -18.32 -66.22
CA ASP A 469 -9.55 -18.65 -66.34
C ASP A 469 -9.99 -18.71 -67.82
N VAL A 470 -9.52 -17.77 -68.65
CA VAL A 470 -9.77 -17.78 -70.11
C VAL A 470 -9.17 -19.02 -70.78
N ILE A 471 -7.92 -19.38 -70.45
CA ILE A 471 -7.27 -20.58 -70.99
C ILE A 471 -8.01 -21.85 -70.54
N ASP A 472 -8.45 -21.91 -69.29
CA ASP A 472 -9.20 -23.05 -68.75
C ASP A 472 -10.57 -23.19 -69.45
N GLU A 473 -11.25 -22.09 -69.78
CA GLU A 473 -12.46 -22.09 -70.60
C GLU A 473 -12.20 -22.62 -72.02
N GLU A 474 -11.13 -22.17 -72.69
CA GLU A 474 -10.73 -22.67 -74.01
C GLU A 474 -10.41 -24.17 -73.98
N ILE A 475 -9.67 -24.64 -72.98
CA ILE A 475 -9.37 -26.06 -72.77
C ILE A 475 -10.66 -26.85 -72.57
N SER A 476 -11.61 -26.32 -71.77
CA SER A 476 -12.89 -26.98 -71.51
C SER A 476 -13.75 -27.06 -72.79
N ALA A 477 -13.80 -25.98 -73.57
CA ALA A 477 -14.51 -25.95 -74.85
C ALA A 477 -13.92 -26.98 -75.84
N LEU A 478 -12.59 -27.05 -75.94
CA LEU A 478 -11.90 -28.04 -76.77
C LEU A 478 -12.13 -29.48 -76.30
N LYS A 479 -12.17 -29.73 -74.99
CA LYS A 479 -12.52 -31.06 -74.43
C LYS A 479 -13.95 -31.47 -74.75
N ILE A 480 -14.91 -30.54 -74.70
CA ILE A 480 -16.30 -30.80 -75.09
C ILE A 480 -16.38 -31.14 -76.59
N LEU A 481 -15.69 -30.38 -77.44
CA LEU A 481 -15.61 -30.67 -78.87
C LEU A 481 -14.94 -32.02 -79.16
N GLN A 482 -13.87 -32.36 -78.45
CA GLN A 482 -13.18 -33.65 -78.55
C GLN A 482 -14.12 -34.82 -78.19
N ASN A 483 -14.90 -34.70 -77.11
CA ASN A 483 -15.86 -35.72 -76.69
C ASN A 483 -17.05 -35.87 -77.66
N ASN A 484 -17.37 -34.85 -78.46
CA ASN A 484 -18.43 -34.92 -79.46
C ASN A 484 -17.95 -35.47 -80.83
N LEU A 485 -16.64 -35.69 -81.00
CA LEU A 485 -16.03 -36.26 -82.20
C LEU A 485 -15.71 -37.76 -82.06
N THR A 486 -15.99 -38.35 -80.90
CA THR A 486 -15.97 -39.78 -80.57
C THR A 486 -17.38 -40.28 -80.32
#